data_AF-A0A945YPJ2-F1
#
_entry.id   AF-A0A945YPJ2-F1
#
_cell.length_a   1.000
_cell.length_b   1.000
_cell.length_c   1.000
_cell.angle_alpha   90.00
_cell.angle_beta   90.00
_cell.angle_gamma   90.00
#
_symmetry.space_group_name_H-M   'P 1'
#
loop_
_entity.id
_entity.type
_entity.pdbx_description
1 polymer ?
#
loop_
_entity_poly.entity_id
_entity_poly.type
_entity_poly.pdbx_seq_one_letter_code
_entity_poly.pdbx_strand_id
1 'polypeptide(L)'
;DNNSLVKLTATESALLKIFSANLYNPVSRPKLVEDLTKNGVASQERSVDVQITRLRRKLEVDPKMPRYLQTVRGAGYMLAPD
;
A
#
# COMPACT_ATOMS: atom_id res chain seq x y z
N ASP A 1 17.58 -2.34 -15.07
CA ASP A 1 17.90 -1.11 -14.31
C ASP A 1 17.06 -0.96 -13.05
N ASN A 2 17.55 -1.50 -11.93
CA ASN A 2 16.89 -1.41 -10.61
C ASN A 2 17.17 -0.09 -9.87
N ASN A 3 17.63 0.96 -10.57
CA ASN A 3 18.08 2.22 -9.96
C ASN A 3 17.32 3.46 -10.48
N SER A 4 16.12 3.28 -11.03
CA SER A 4 15.27 4.39 -11.47
C SER A 4 14.35 4.84 -10.33
N LEU A 5 14.25 6.16 -10.15
CA LEU A 5 13.34 6.75 -9.14
C LEU A 5 11.88 6.46 -9.53
N VAL A 6 11.15 5.80 -8.63
CA VAL A 6 9.73 5.49 -8.83
C VAL A 6 8.88 6.66 -8.34
N LYS A 7 8.11 7.27 -9.24
CA LYS A 7 7.16 8.32 -8.88
C LYS A 7 5.91 7.74 -8.20
N LEU A 8 5.60 8.25 -7.02
CA LEU A 8 4.37 7.95 -6.28
C LEU A 8 3.41 9.15 -6.31
N THR A 9 2.12 8.86 -6.40
CA THR A 9 1.07 9.85 -6.11
C THR A 9 1.01 10.12 -4.60
N ALA A 10 0.29 11.17 -4.20
CA ALA A 10 0.08 11.48 -2.78
C ALA A 10 -0.53 10.29 -2.01
N THR A 11 -1.52 9.60 -2.59
CA THR A 11 -2.17 8.44 -1.96
C THR A 11 -1.24 7.24 -1.83
N GLU A 12 -0.47 6.92 -2.87
CA GLU A 12 0.50 5.81 -2.83
C GLU A 12 1.62 6.08 -1.82
N SER A 13 2.10 7.32 -1.76
CA SER A 13 3.09 7.74 -0.76
C SER A 13 2.53 7.64 0.67
N ALA A 14 1.29 8.08 0.88
CA ALA A 14 0.63 7.97 2.18
C ALA A 14 0.42 6.51 2.61
N LEU A 15 -0.04 5.64 1.70
CA LEU A 15 -0.15 4.20 1.96
C LEU A 15 1.20 3.60 2.34
N LEU A 16 2.25 3.91 1.59
CA LEU A 16 3.59 3.39 1.88
C LEU A 16 4.08 3.85 3.26
N LYS A 17 3.82 5.11 3.65
CA LYS A 17 4.13 5.62 5.00
C LYS A 17 3.38 4.87 6.10
N ILE A 18 2.09 4.61 5.91
CA ILE A 18 1.27 3.85 6.87
C ILE A 18 1.86 2.45 7.04
N PHE A 19 2.17 1.76 5.95
CA PHE A 19 2.75 0.42 6.01
C PHE A 19 4.18 0.39 6.56
N SER A 20 5.03 1.36 6.22
CA SER A 20 6.39 1.43 6.76
C SER A 20 6.42 1.69 8.26
N ALA A 21 5.37 2.31 8.82
CA ALA A 21 5.20 2.46 10.26
C ALA A 21 4.67 1.18 10.94
N ASN A 22 4.19 0.19 10.16
CA ASN A 22 3.57 -1.05 10.64
C ASN A 22 4.16 -2.28 9.91
N LEU A 23 5.49 -2.34 9.79
CA LEU A 23 6.16 -3.45 9.10
C LEU A 23 5.77 -4.79 9.72
N TYR A 24 5.59 -5.81 8.87
CA TYR A 24 5.22 -7.17 9.26
C TYR A 24 3.90 -7.29 10.03
N ASN A 25 3.09 -6.22 10.08
CA ASN A 25 1.79 -6.20 10.75
C ASN A 25 0.69 -5.87 9.72
N PRO A 26 -0.36 -6.70 9.58
CA PRO A 26 -1.46 -6.41 8.68
C PRO A 26 -2.26 -5.17 9.12
N VAL A 27 -2.51 -4.26 8.18
CA VAL A 27 -3.41 -3.12 8.37
C VAL A 27 -4.73 -3.40 7.65
N SER A 28 -5.84 -3.26 8.36
CA SER A 28 -7.18 -3.53 7.82
C SER A 28 -7.62 -2.47 6.81
N ARG A 29 -8.49 -2.85 5.87
CA ARG A 29 -9.05 -1.92 4.88
C ARG A 29 -9.75 -0.71 5.53
N PRO A 30 -10.62 -0.88 6.55
CA PRO A 30 -11.24 0.27 7.21
C PRO A 30 -10.20 1.20 7.85
N LYS A 31 -9.15 0.64 8.48
CA LYS A 31 -8.07 1.44 9.08
C LYS A 31 -7.29 2.23 8.03
N LEU A 32 -7.03 1.65 6.87
CA LEU A 32 -6.36 2.34 5.76
C LEU A 32 -7.20 3.52 5.25
N VAL A 33 -8.52 3.36 5.12
CA VAL A 33 -9.42 4.46 4.74
C VAL A 33 -9.40 5.57 5.79
N GLU A 34 -9.51 5.21 7.07
CA GLU A 34 -9.47 6.14 8.20
C GLU A 34 -8.16 6.94 8.22
N ASP A 35 -7.02 6.27 8.11
CA ASP A 35 -5.71 6.91 8.17
C ASP A 35 -5.43 7.79 6.96
N LEU A 36 -5.85 7.38 5.76
CA LEU A 36 -5.74 8.23 4.56
C LEU A 36 -6.56 9.52 4.72
N THR A 37 -7.78 9.39 5.25
CA THR A 37 -8.66 10.54 5.52
C THR A 37 -8.03 11.48 6.54
N LYS A 38 -7.50 10.97 7.65
CA LYS A 38 -6.82 11.77 8.68
C LYS A 38 -5.58 12.50 8.16
N ASN A 39 -4.90 11.92 7.17
CA ASN A 39 -3.74 12.54 6.52
C ASN A 39 -4.11 13.55 5.43
N GLY A 40 -5.39 13.96 5.31
CA GLY A 40 -5.85 14.94 4.33
C GLY A 40 -5.80 14.45 2.88
N VAL A 41 -5.56 13.15 2.67
CA VAL A 41 -5.67 12.52 1.36
C VAL A 41 -7.13 12.16 1.20
N ALA A 42 -7.84 12.88 0.31
CA ALA A 42 -9.23 12.58 0.00
C ALA A 42 -9.36 11.15 -0.53
N SER A 43 -9.62 10.20 0.37
CA SER A 43 -9.97 8.84 0.01
C SER A 43 -11.44 8.83 -0.36
N GLN A 44 -11.77 9.40 -1.53
CA GLN A 44 -12.97 8.89 -2.19
C GLN A 44 -12.75 7.38 -2.33
N GLU A 45 -13.78 6.59 -2.01
CA GLU A 45 -13.83 5.12 -2.02
C GLU A 45 -13.50 4.46 -3.38
N ARG A 46 -12.77 5.13 -4.28
CA ARG A 46 -11.99 4.47 -5.33
C ARG A 46 -10.97 3.58 -4.61
N SER A 47 -11.36 2.30 -4.51
CA SER A 47 -11.06 1.44 -3.37
C SER A 47 -9.58 1.35 -3.00
N VAL A 48 -9.32 1.18 -1.70
CA VAL A 48 -7.99 0.83 -1.17
C VAL A 48 -7.34 -0.25 -2.03
N ASP A 49 -8.10 -1.27 -2.44
CA ASP A 49 -7.62 -2.37 -3.27
C ASP A 49 -7.09 -1.91 -4.65
N VAL A 50 -7.70 -0.89 -5.27
CA VAL A 50 -7.17 -0.27 -6.51
C VAL A 50 -5.84 0.41 -6.24
N GLN A 51 -5.71 1.15 -5.14
CA GLN A 51 -4.45 1.80 -4.78
C GLN A 51 -3.36 0.79 -4.43
N ILE A 52 -3.69 -0.30 -3.72
CA ILE A 52 -2.76 -1.41 -3.48
C ILE A 52 -2.33 -2.04 -4.79
N THR A 53 -3.24 -2.27 -5.73
CA THR A 53 -2.91 -2.82 -7.05
C THR A 53 -1.96 -1.90 -7.82
N ARG A 54 -2.16 -0.57 -7.75
CA ARG A 54 -1.26 0.42 -8.37
C ARG A 54 0.10 0.46 -7.70
N LEU A 55 0.14 0.40 -6.37
CA LEU A 55 1.38 0.39 -5.60
C LEU A 55 2.19 -0.88 -5.88
N ARG A 56 1.54 -2.05 -5.95
CA ARG A 56 2.21 -3.31 -6.33
C ARG A 56 2.86 -3.24 -7.71
N ARG A 57 2.21 -2.62 -8.71
CA ARG A 57 2.81 -2.39 -10.04
C ARG A 57 4.10 -1.58 -10.02
N LYS A 58 4.36 -0.85 -8.93
CA LYS A 58 5.54 -0.01 -8.74
C LYS A 58 6.60 -0.65 -7.85
N LEU A 59 6.19 -1.50 -6.90
CA LEU A 59 7.08 -2.11 -5.91
C LEU A 59 7.49 -3.55 -6.25
N GLU A 60 6.64 -4.29 -6.95
CA GLU A 60 6.80 -5.72 -7.17
C GLU A 60 7.36 -6.01 -8.56
N VAL A 61 8.18 -7.05 -8.67
CA VAL A 61 8.59 -7.61 -9.97
C VAL A 61 7.38 -8.20 -10.70
N ASP A 62 6.54 -8.97 -10.00
CA ASP A 62 5.23 -9.41 -10.47
C ASP A 62 4.12 -8.98 -9.50
N PRO A 63 3.25 -8.01 -9.89
CA PRO A 63 2.16 -7.54 -9.05
C PRO A 63 1.11 -8.61 -8.69
N LYS A 64 1.04 -9.73 -9.44
CA LYS A 64 0.14 -10.86 -9.15
C LYS A 64 0.72 -11.80 -8.10
N MET A 65 2.04 -11.80 -7.93
CA MET A 65 2.78 -12.53 -6.92
C MET A 65 3.57 -11.55 -6.02
N PRO A 66 2.87 -10.72 -5.23
CA PRO A 66 3.54 -9.68 -4.44
C PRO A 66 4.40 -10.30 -3.35
N ARG A 67 5.70 -9.96 -3.36
CA ARG A 67 6.66 -10.36 -2.32
C ARG A 67 6.55 -9.41 -1.13
N TYR A 68 6.50 -8.11 -1.38
CA TYR A 68 6.61 -7.09 -0.33
C TYR A 68 5.26 -6.65 0.22
N LEU A 69 4.32 -6.25 -0.64
CA LEU A 69 3.01 -5.74 -0.23
C LEU A 69 1.97 -6.87 -0.30
N GLN A 70 1.90 -7.68 0.74
CA GLN A 70 1.14 -8.93 0.78
C GLN A 70 -0.33 -8.71 1.15
N THR A 71 -1.19 -9.62 0.66
CA THR A 71 -2.58 -9.73 1.14
C THR A 71 -2.61 -10.74 2.27
N VAL A 72 -3.06 -10.32 3.45
CA VAL A 72 -3.30 -11.22 4.58
C VAL A 72 -4.81 -11.48 4.66
N ARG A 73 -5.23 -12.67 4.25
CA ARG A 73 -6.65 -13.03 4.14
C ARG A 73 -7.35 -12.82 5.48
N GLY A 74 -8.49 -12.12 5.47
CA GLY A 74 -9.26 -11.77 6.68
C GLY A 74 -8.70 -10.59 7.48
N ALA A 75 -7.42 -10.21 7.32
CA ALA A 75 -6.80 -9.15 8.11
C ALA A 75 -6.58 -7.84 7.34
N GLY A 76 -6.19 -7.91 6.06
CA GLY A 76 -5.94 -6.72 5.24
C GLY A 76 -4.67 -6.83 4.39
N TYR A 77 -3.83 -5.80 4.44
CA TYR A 77 -2.60 -5.68 3.67
C TYR A 77 -1.40 -5.45 4.59
N MET A 78 -0.25 -5.99 4.21
CA MET A 78 0.96 -5.94 5.03
C MET A 78 2.18 -5.66 4.17
N LEU A 79 3.09 -4.83 4.65
CA LEU A 79 4.40 -4.66 4.03
C LEU A 79 5.43 -5.51 4.77
N ALA A 80 6.09 -6.40 4.03
CA ALA A 80 7.16 -7.28 4.46
C ALA A 80 8.38 -7.09 3.53
N PRO A 81 9.25 -6.11 3.81
CA PRO A 81 10.48 -5.91 3.04
C PRO A 81 11.49 -7.03 3.31
N ASP A 82 12.49 -7.15 2.44
CA ASP A 82 13.66 -8.01 2.67
C ASP A 82 14.65 -7.39 3.67
#